data_AF-A0A971X851-F1
#
_entry.id   AF-A0A971X851-F1
#
_cell.length_a   1.000
_cell.length_b   1.000
_cell.length_c   1.000
_cell.angle_alpha   90.00
_cell.angle_beta   90.00
_cell.angle_gamma   90.00
#
_symmetry.space_group_name_H-M   'P 1'
#
loop_
_entity.id
_entity.type
_entity.pdbx_description
1 polymer ?
#
loop_
_entity_poly.entity_id
_entity_poly.type
_entity_poly.pdbx_seq_one_letter_code
_entity_poly.pdbx_strand_id
1 'polypeptide(L)'
;MKKILKGNKGFSLVELLIALLIMAVIAGTAITLFGGVLESSKVRADNETAESIKRAILTYINVSNDIDLSCLGVTNGEGNDQALISALAKSIEITNTDSILGGESLEVTPDTNDLKGTYGPFLEKEKIQPEQNGKEGWKIEVDSLTMVVSVTADETGSLIIK
;
A
#
# COMPACT_ATOMS: atom_id res chain seq x y z
N MET A 1 -33.04 1.24 68.45
CA MET A 1 -32.57 1.54 67.08
C MET A 1 -31.70 0.39 66.61
N LYS A 2 -32.13 -0.35 65.58
CA LYS A 2 -31.48 -1.59 65.12
C LYS A 2 -30.32 -1.22 64.20
N LYS A 3 -29.08 -1.44 64.65
CA LYS A 3 -27.86 -1.13 63.89
C LYS A 3 -27.62 -2.26 62.87
N ILE A 4 -27.90 -1.99 61.60
CA ILE A 4 -27.63 -2.91 60.49
C ILE A 4 -26.12 -2.86 60.23
N LEU A 5 -25.35 -3.83 60.75
CA LEU A 5 -23.98 -4.04 60.28
C LEU A 5 -24.05 -4.76 58.92
N LYS A 6 -23.98 -3.96 57.86
CA LYS A 6 -23.90 -4.42 56.48
C LYS A 6 -22.53 -5.09 56.30
N GLY A 7 -22.51 -6.41 56.25
CA GLY A 7 -21.30 -7.21 56.04
C GLY A 7 -20.81 -7.04 54.60
N ASN A 8 -19.86 -6.14 54.38
CA ASN A 8 -19.14 -6.05 53.12
C ASN A 8 -18.21 -7.27 53.04
N LYS A 9 -18.67 -8.35 52.39
CA LYS A 9 -17.78 -9.45 52.00
C LYS A 9 -16.78 -8.90 50.99
N GLY A 10 -15.63 -8.45 51.49
CA GLY A 10 -14.50 -8.07 50.67
C GLY A 10 -14.02 -9.29 49.89
N PHE A 11 -13.59 -9.05 48.66
CA PHE A 11 -13.03 -10.04 47.74
C PHE A 11 -11.92 -10.84 48.44
N SER A 12 -11.98 -12.18 48.39
CA SER A 12 -10.95 -13.02 49.00
C SER A 12 -9.65 -12.93 48.21
N LEU A 13 -8.50 -12.90 48.89
CA LEU A 13 -7.19 -12.98 48.22
C LEU A 13 -7.06 -14.25 47.37
N VAL A 14 -7.69 -15.34 47.79
CA VAL A 14 -7.69 -16.61 47.05
C VAL A 14 -8.51 -16.49 45.75
N GLU A 15 -9.65 -15.78 45.79
CA GLU A 15 -10.47 -15.55 44.59
C GLU A 15 -9.72 -14.72 43.55
N LEU A 16 -8.96 -13.71 44.00
CA LEU A 16 -8.09 -12.90 43.12
C LEU A 16 -7.02 -13.74 42.43
N LEU A 17 -6.38 -14.63 43.19
CA LEU A 17 -5.31 -15.48 42.67
C LEU A 17 -5.84 -16.44 41.60
N ILE A 18 -6.99 -17.08 41.86
CA ILE A 18 -7.63 -17.98 40.89
C ILE A 18 -8.04 -17.22 39.63
N ALA A 19 -8.63 -16.02 39.78
CA ALA A 19 -9.01 -15.20 38.64
C ALA A 19 -7.81 -14.82 37.76
N LEU A 20 -6.68 -14.43 38.38
CA LEU A 20 -5.46 -14.09 37.65
C LEU A 20 -4.88 -15.30 36.92
N LEU A 21 -4.92 -16.49 37.52
CA LEU A 21 -4.50 -17.73 36.85
C LEU A 21 -5.35 -18.03 35.61
N ILE A 22 -6.66 -17.90 35.70
CA ILE A 22 -7.56 -18.13 34.56
C ILE A 22 -7.31 -17.09 33.46
N MET A 23 -7.20 -15.80 33.82
CA MET A 23 -6.91 -14.73 32.85
C MET A 23 -5.55 -14.92 32.17
N ALA A 24 -4.53 -15.41 32.88
CA ALA A 24 -3.23 -15.70 32.31
C ALA A 24 -3.30 -16.81 31.25
N VAL A 25 -4.04 -17.89 31.52
CA VAL A 25 -4.23 -18.98 30.54
C VAL A 25 -4.99 -18.50 29.31
N ILE A 26 -6.08 -17.75 29.50
CA ILE A 26 -6.88 -17.19 28.39
C ILE A 26 -6.02 -16.25 27.55
N ALA A 27 -5.29 -15.32 28.18
CA ALA A 27 -4.42 -14.38 27.49
C ALA A 27 -3.34 -15.08 26.66
N GLY A 28 -2.72 -16.15 27.21
CA GLY A 28 -1.73 -16.95 26.50
C GLY A 28 -2.27 -17.53 25.18
N THR A 29 -3.47 -18.11 25.20
CA THR A 29 -4.11 -18.64 23.99
C THR A 29 -4.60 -17.54 23.04
N ALA A 30 -5.06 -16.41 23.57
CA ALA A 30 -5.56 -15.31 22.76
C ALA A 30 -4.46 -14.69 21.89
N ILE A 31 -3.25 -14.50 22.43
CA ILE A 31 -2.11 -13.89 21.70
C ILE A 31 -1.77 -14.67 20.42
N THR A 32 -1.77 -16.01 20.48
CA THR A 32 -1.42 -16.84 19.32
C THR A 32 -2.50 -16.79 18.24
N LEU A 33 -3.78 -16.72 18.61
CA LEU A 33 -4.87 -16.54 17.65
C LEU A 33 -4.83 -15.15 16.99
N PHE A 34 -4.64 -14.10 17.79
CA PHE A 34 -4.62 -12.73 17.27
C PHE A 34 -3.42 -12.46 16.34
N GLY A 35 -2.26 -13.09 16.59
CA GLY A 35 -1.10 -12.96 15.70
C GLY A 35 -1.37 -13.44 14.27
N GLY A 36 -2.00 -14.61 14.12
CA GLY A 36 -2.32 -15.14 12.78
C GLY A 36 -3.38 -14.33 12.05
N VAL A 37 -4.42 -13.86 12.75
CA VAL A 37 -5.46 -13.00 12.17
C VAL A 37 -4.85 -11.67 11.71
N LEU A 38 -4.04 -11.03 12.55
CA LEU A 38 -3.40 -9.75 12.23
C LEU A 38 -2.53 -9.84 10.97
N GLU A 39 -1.70 -10.88 10.86
CA GLU A 39 -0.85 -11.05 9.67
C GLU A 39 -1.70 -11.26 8.41
N SER A 40 -2.76 -12.07 8.50
CA SER A 40 -3.67 -12.28 7.36
C SER A 40 -4.42 -11.00 6.97
N SER A 41 -4.72 -10.12 7.93
CA SER A 41 -5.34 -8.81 7.68
C SER A 41 -4.38 -7.89 6.94
N LYS A 42 -3.11 -7.83 7.36
CA LYS A 42 -2.06 -7.07 6.66
C LYS A 42 -1.88 -7.54 5.23
N VAL A 43 -1.77 -8.86 5.02
CA VAL A 43 -1.68 -9.46 3.67
C VAL A 43 -2.89 -9.07 2.80
N ARG A 44 -4.10 -9.04 3.36
CA ARG A 44 -5.30 -8.63 2.61
C ARG A 44 -5.30 -7.14 2.28
N ALA A 45 -4.92 -6.29 3.24
CA ALA A 45 -4.79 -4.85 3.03
C ALA A 45 -3.75 -4.53 1.95
N ASP A 46 -2.62 -5.25 1.96
CA ASP A 46 -1.57 -5.09 0.96
C ASP A 46 -2.03 -5.55 -0.43
N ASN A 47 -2.77 -6.64 -0.53
CA ASN A 47 -3.35 -7.08 -1.81
C ASN A 47 -4.36 -6.07 -2.37
N GLU A 48 -5.21 -5.48 -1.52
CA GLU A 48 -6.15 -4.44 -1.93
C GLU A 48 -5.41 -3.19 -2.41
N THR A 49 -4.35 -2.81 -1.71
CA THR A 49 -3.49 -1.69 -2.07
C THR A 49 -2.73 -1.94 -3.38
N ALA A 50 -2.18 -3.14 -3.56
CA ALA A 50 -1.52 -3.56 -4.80
C ALA A 50 -2.48 -3.50 -6.00
N GLU A 51 -3.71 -3.97 -5.82
CA GLU A 51 -4.75 -3.92 -6.85
C GLU A 51 -5.15 -2.46 -7.17
N SER A 52 -5.16 -1.57 -6.18
CA SER A 52 -5.36 -0.14 -6.39
C SER A 52 -4.24 0.49 -7.23
N ILE A 53 -2.97 0.20 -6.90
CA ILE A 53 -1.80 0.67 -7.67
C ILE A 53 -1.85 0.12 -9.10
N LYS A 54 -2.15 -1.17 -9.26
CA LYS A 54 -2.30 -1.80 -10.57
C LYS A 54 -3.37 -1.11 -11.42
N ARG A 55 -4.53 -0.80 -10.84
CA ARG A 55 -5.61 -0.08 -11.53
C ARG A 55 -5.20 1.33 -11.90
N ALA A 56 -4.47 2.04 -11.05
CA ALA A 56 -3.94 3.36 -11.34
C ALA A 56 -3.00 3.33 -12.56
N ILE A 57 -2.05 2.38 -12.58
CA ILE A 57 -1.13 2.17 -13.70
C ILE A 57 -1.88 1.84 -14.99
N LEU A 58 -2.80 0.87 -14.95
CA LEU A 58 -3.60 0.49 -16.12
C LEU A 58 -4.47 1.65 -16.61
N THR A 59 -5.08 2.41 -15.69
CA THR A 59 -5.89 3.57 -16.07
C THR A 59 -5.03 4.63 -16.75
N TYR A 60 -3.84 4.92 -16.19
CA TYR A 60 -2.87 5.82 -16.81
C TYR A 60 -2.54 5.37 -18.24
N ILE A 61 -2.05 4.15 -18.43
CA ILE A 61 -1.68 3.63 -19.76
C ILE A 61 -2.86 3.73 -20.74
N ASN A 62 -4.08 3.42 -20.30
CA ASN A 62 -5.26 3.49 -21.19
C ASN A 62 -5.65 4.92 -21.59
N VAL A 63 -5.42 5.93 -20.75
CA VAL A 63 -5.82 7.32 -21.05
C VAL A 63 -4.72 8.14 -21.72
N SER A 64 -3.45 7.86 -21.40
CA SER A 64 -2.28 8.55 -21.96
C SER A 64 -1.69 7.82 -23.16
N ASN A 65 -1.98 6.54 -23.34
CA ASN A 65 -1.32 5.66 -24.32
C ASN A 65 0.21 5.55 -24.15
N ASP A 66 0.76 6.03 -23.02
CA ASP A 66 2.16 5.88 -22.64
C ASP A 66 2.36 4.52 -21.98
N ILE A 67 2.57 3.51 -22.81
CA ILE A 67 2.65 2.09 -22.40
C ILE A 67 3.94 1.82 -21.61
N ASP A 68 5.03 2.52 -21.93
CA ASP A 68 6.34 2.36 -21.31
C ASP A 68 6.53 3.23 -20.05
N LEU A 69 5.48 3.98 -19.64
CA LEU A 69 5.52 4.93 -18.51
C LEU A 69 6.66 5.96 -18.62
N SER A 70 7.11 6.23 -19.85
CA SER A 70 8.25 7.08 -20.15
C SER A 70 7.97 8.52 -19.72
N CYS A 71 6.75 9.00 -19.93
CA CYS A 71 6.31 10.35 -19.55
C CYS A 71 6.23 10.55 -18.02
N LEU A 72 6.25 9.46 -17.23
CA LEU A 72 6.33 9.52 -15.76
C LEU A 72 7.78 9.54 -15.23
N GLY A 73 8.77 9.61 -16.13
CA GLY A 73 10.18 9.63 -15.76
C GLY A 73 10.75 8.23 -15.46
N VAL A 74 10.06 7.17 -15.85
CA VAL A 74 10.60 5.81 -15.77
C VAL A 74 11.51 5.57 -16.97
N THR A 75 12.72 5.06 -16.72
CA THR A 75 13.65 4.67 -17.78
C THR A 75 13.58 3.16 -17.98
N ASN A 76 13.58 2.72 -19.25
CA ASN A 76 13.41 1.31 -19.62
C ASN A 76 14.43 0.40 -18.91
N GLY A 77 13.92 -0.62 -18.21
CA GLY A 77 14.73 -1.68 -17.59
C GLY A 77 14.50 -1.84 -16.09
N GLU A 78 14.79 -0.81 -15.30
CA GLU A 78 14.65 -0.83 -13.84
C GLU A 78 14.33 0.57 -13.32
N GLY A 79 13.38 0.66 -12.38
CA GLY A 79 12.97 1.91 -11.76
C GLY A 79 12.75 1.77 -10.26
N ASN A 80 12.42 2.90 -9.64
CA ASN A 80 12.04 2.97 -8.23
C ASN A 80 10.50 2.95 -8.12
N ASP A 81 9.96 2.03 -7.33
CA ASP A 81 8.51 1.89 -7.14
C ASP A 81 7.90 3.11 -6.45
N GLN A 82 8.58 3.71 -5.47
CA GLN A 82 8.09 4.92 -4.81
C GLN A 82 8.09 6.14 -5.73
N ALA A 83 9.04 6.23 -6.67
CA ALA A 83 9.05 7.28 -7.68
C ALA A 83 7.81 7.17 -8.57
N LEU A 84 7.49 5.97 -9.06
CA LEU A 84 6.29 5.72 -9.86
C LEU A 84 5.00 6.00 -9.08
N ILE A 85 4.90 5.52 -7.83
CA ILE A 85 3.73 5.77 -6.98
C ILE A 85 3.55 7.27 -6.74
N SER A 86 4.64 8.00 -6.49
CA SER A 86 4.59 9.46 -6.32
C SER A 86 4.19 10.18 -7.60
N ALA A 87 4.58 9.67 -8.77
CA ALA A 87 4.21 10.23 -10.06
C ALA A 87 2.72 10.02 -10.36
N LEU A 88 2.19 8.82 -10.07
CA LEU A 88 0.76 8.50 -10.22
C LEU A 88 -0.14 9.28 -9.26
N ALA A 89 0.39 9.73 -8.12
CA ALA A 89 -0.33 10.59 -7.17
C ALA A 89 -0.39 12.07 -7.60
N LYS A 90 0.40 12.46 -8.62
CA LYS A 90 0.42 13.83 -9.16
C LYS A 90 -0.35 13.90 -10.47
N SER A 91 -0.68 15.12 -10.90
CA SER A 91 -1.15 15.36 -12.25
C SER A 91 0.04 15.39 -13.21
N ILE A 92 -0.12 14.75 -14.37
CA ILE A 92 0.86 14.75 -15.46
C ILE A 92 0.27 15.45 -16.67
N GLU A 93 1.02 16.35 -17.29
CA GLU A 93 0.68 16.99 -18.55
C GLU A 93 1.65 16.54 -19.63
N ILE A 94 1.13 15.84 -20.65
CA ILE A 94 1.92 15.34 -21.79
C ILE A 94 1.75 16.32 -22.95
N THR A 95 2.86 16.89 -23.42
CA THR A 95 2.90 17.82 -24.55
C THR A 95 3.58 17.17 -25.77
N ASN A 96 3.93 17.97 -26.80
CA ASN A 96 4.67 17.43 -27.95
C ASN A 96 6.18 17.28 -27.68
N THR A 97 6.71 18.01 -26.71
CA THR A 97 8.15 18.12 -26.48
C THR A 97 8.56 17.58 -25.12
N ASP A 98 7.68 17.73 -24.13
CA ASP A 98 7.97 17.44 -22.73
C ASP A 98 6.76 16.86 -22.00
N SER A 99 7.02 16.20 -20.89
CA SER A 99 6.02 15.80 -19.88
C SER A 99 6.21 16.63 -18.62
N ILE A 100 5.15 17.26 -18.10
CA ILE A 100 5.20 18.07 -16.89
C ILE A 100 4.51 17.31 -15.76
N LEU A 101 5.27 16.93 -14.72
CA LEU A 101 4.78 16.17 -13.59
C LEU A 101 4.68 17.06 -12.35
N GLY A 102 3.46 17.28 -11.84
CA GLY A 102 3.25 18.12 -10.65
C GLY A 102 3.75 19.56 -10.80
N GLY A 103 3.83 20.07 -12.03
CA GLY A 103 4.35 21.40 -12.36
C GLY A 103 5.85 21.47 -12.64
N GLU A 104 6.58 20.34 -12.57
CA GLU A 104 7.99 20.25 -12.95
C GLU A 104 8.14 19.57 -14.31
N SER A 105 8.90 20.19 -15.22
CA SER A 105 9.17 19.62 -16.54
C SER A 105 10.14 18.46 -16.42
N LEU A 106 9.73 17.29 -16.86
CA LEU A 106 10.63 16.18 -17.17
C LEU A 106 11.04 16.36 -18.63
N GLU A 107 12.35 16.48 -18.89
CA GLU A 107 12.95 16.57 -20.23
C GLU A 107 12.87 15.20 -20.96
N VAL A 108 11.67 14.60 -20.98
CA VAL A 108 11.36 13.37 -21.69
C VAL A 108 10.50 13.76 -22.88
N THR A 109 10.95 13.40 -24.07
CA THR A 109 10.16 13.59 -25.30
C THR A 109 9.14 12.46 -25.40
N PRO A 110 7.82 12.78 -25.34
CA PRO A 110 6.78 11.76 -25.46
C PRO A 110 6.82 11.06 -26.82
N ASP A 111 6.38 9.79 -26.87
CA ASP A 111 6.24 9.09 -28.14
C ASP A 111 5.18 9.81 -29.00
N THR A 112 5.37 9.72 -30.31
CA THR A 112 4.37 10.08 -31.32
C THR A 112 2.99 9.47 -31.08
N ASN A 113 2.92 8.29 -30.45
CA ASN A 113 1.67 7.59 -30.14
C ASN A 113 1.03 8.05 -28.82
N ASP A 114 1.75 8.79 -27.98
CA ASP A 114 1.23 9.23 -26.69
C ASP A 114 0.15 10.28 -26.88
N LEU A 115 -0.93 10.14 -26.11
CA LEU A 115 -2.02 11.08 -26.09
C LEU A 115 -1.63 12.30 -25.26
N LYS A 116 -1.82 13.46 -25.87
CA LYS A 116 -1.46 14.76 -25.30
C LYS A 116 -2.60 15.26 -24.43
N GLY A 117 -2.27 15.77 -23.26
CA GLY A 117 -3.25 16.29 -22.34
C GLY A 117 -2.81 16.18 -20.89
N THR A 118 -3.69 16.64 -20.01
CA THR A 118 -3.49 16.55 -18.57
C THR A 118 -4.25 15.35 -18.01
N TYR A 119 -3.56 14.54 -17.22
CA TYR A 119 -4.05 13.31 -16.64
C TYR A 119 -3.77 13.25 -15.13
N GLY A 120 -4.53 12.42 -14.44
CA GLY A 120 -4.39 12.21 -13.00
C GLY A 120 -5.02 13.32 -12.15
N PRO A 121 -4.82 13.27 -10.82
CA PRO A 121 -4.09 12.23 -10.09
C PRO A 121 -4.82 10.88 -10.11
N PHE A 122 -4.07 9.78 -10.14
CA PHE A 122 -4.61 8.42 -10.15
C PHE A 122 -4.54 7.73 -8.79
N LEU A 123 -3.71 8.26 -7.89
CA LEU A 123 -3.60 7.83 -6.50
C LEU A 123 -3.84 9.02 -5.56
N GLU A 124 -4.40 8.76 -4.40
CA GLU A 124 -4.66 9.79 -3.38
C GLU A 124 -3.42 10.12 -2.54
N LYS A 125 -2.45 9.19 -2.47
CA LYS A 125 -1.27 9.28 -1.61
C LYS A 125 0.00 9.10 -2.43
N GLU A 126 0.95 10.01 -2.25
CA GLU A 126 2.27 9.94 -2.90
C GLU A 126 3.17 8.84 -2.32
N LYS A 127 2.90 8.40 -1.09
CA LYS A 127 3.65 7.35 -0.42
C LYS A 127 2.69 6.29 0.10
N ILE A 128 2.87 5.08 -0.40
CA ILE A 128 2.08 3.91 -0.04
C ILE A 128 3.09 2.78 0.21
N GLN A 129 3.11 2.25 1.43
CA GLN A 129 4.02 1.16 1.83
C GLN A 129 3.19 -0.05 2.28
N PRO A 130 3.70 -1.28 2.09
CA PRO A 130 3.06 -2.47 2.61
C PRO A 130 3.00 -2.48 4.15
N GLU A 131 1.99 -3.13 4.72
CA GLU A 131 1.83 -3.34 6.16
C GLU A 131 2.40 -4.68 6.66
N GLN A 132 2.66 -5.61 5.73
CA GLN A 132 3.33 -6.88 5.97
C GLN A 132 4.68 -6.72 6.67
N ASN A 133 5.01 -7.66 7.56
CA ASN A 133 6.25 -7.60 8.30
C ASN A 133 7.46 -7.83 7.38
N GLY A 134 8.42 -6.90 7.37
CA GLY A 134 9.64 -6.99 6.57
C GLY A 134 9.47 -6.65 5.09
N LYS A 135 8.34 -6.04 4.69
CA LYS A 135 8.11 -5.54 3.33
C LYS A 135 8.10 -4.01 3.35
N GLU A 136 9.06 -3.38 2.70
CA GLU A 136 9.22 -1.91 2.71
C GLU A 136 8.87 -1.25 1.35
N GLY A 137 8.59 -2.04 0.32
CA GLY A 137 8.25 -1.52 -1.02
C GLY A 137 7.36 -2.44 -1.84
N TRP A 138 7.02 -1.99 -3.04
CA TRP A 138 6.21 -2.73 -4.00
C TRP A 138 7.09 -3.23 -5.13
N LYS A 139 6.96 -4.52 -5.47
CA LYS A 139 7.43 -5.05 -6.74
C LYS A 139 6.34 -4.84 -7.78
N ILE A 140 6.61 -3.94 -8.72
CA ILE A 140 5.76 -3.57 -9.84
C ILE A 140 6.41 -4.08 -11.12
N GLU A 141 5.74 -4.97 -11.84
CA GLU A 141 6.18 -5.41 -13.17
C GLU A 141 5.14 -4.99 -14.20
N VAL A 142 5.59 -4.26 -15.22
CA VAL A 142 4.77 -3.85 -16.37
C VAL A 142 5.36 -4.50 -17.61
N ASP A 143 4.54 -5.25 -18.34
CA ASP A 143 4.89 -5.80 -19.65
C ASP A 143 4.23 -4.92 -20.72
N SER A 144 5.03 -4.17 -21.48
CA SER A 144 4.51 -3.19 -22.44
C SER A 144 3.90 -3.84 -23.68
N LEU A 145 4.33 -5.07 -24.01
CA LEU A 145 3.82 -5.80 -25.17
C LEU A 145 2.44 -6.42 -24.90
N THR A 146 2.22 -6.91 -23.67
CA THR A 146 0.98 -7.60 -23.28
C THR A 146 0.05 -6.75 -22.41
N MET A 147 0.47 -5.56 -22.02
CA MET A 147 -0.23 -4.65 -21.09
C MET A 147 -0.60 -5.31 -19.75
N VAL A 148 0.18 -6.31 -19.34
CA VAL A 148 -0.01 -6.99 -18.05
C VAL A 148 0.76 -6.24 -16.98
N VAL A 149 0.05 -5.86 -15.92
CA VAL A 149 0.62 -5.21 -14.73
C VAL A 149 0.48 -6.13 -13.54
N SER A 150 1.60 -6.44 -12.89
CA SER A 150 1.66 -7.16 -11.61
C SER A 150 2.17 -6.21 -10.53
N VAL A 151 1.53 -6.24 -9.36
CA VAL A 151 1.95 -5.49 -8.18
C VAL A 151 1.90 -6.43 -7.00
N THR A 152 3.02 -6.55 -6.27
CA THR A 152 3.16 -7.41 -5.10
C THR A 152 4.02 -6.73 -4.05
N ALA A 153 3.80 -7.02 -2.76
CA ALA A 153 4.64 -6.48 -1.69
C ALA A 153 6.02 -7.15 -1.69
N ASP A 154 7.08 -6.35 -1.53
CA ASP A 154 8.47 -6.80 -1.59
C ASP A 154 9.35 -6.15 -0.50
N GLU A 155 10.54 -6.72 -0.27
CA GLU A 155 11.42 -6.31 0.83
C GLU A 155 12.01 -4.91 0.63
N THR A 156 12.41 -4.58 -0.60
CA THR A 156 13.04 -3.30 -0.94
C THR A 156 12.26 -2.46 -1.93
N GLY A 157 11.25 -3.04 -2.59
CA GLY A 157 10.58 -2.43 -3.73
C GLY A 157 11.41 -2.53 -5.01
N SER A 158 10.72 -2.61 -6.15
CA SER A 158 11.33 -2.75 -7.47
C SER A 158 10.31 -2.40 -8.54
N LEU A 159 10.72 -1.63 -9.55
CA LEU A 159 9.94 -1.46 -10.78
C LEU A 159 10.71 -2.07 -11.94
N ILE A 160 10.05 -2.94 -12.71
CA ILE A 160 10.61 -3.56 -13.90
C ILE A 160 9.63 -3.36 -15.06
N ILE A 161 10.12 -2.79 -16.16
CA ILE A 161 9.37 -2.68 -17.42
C ILE A 161 10.00 -3.64 -18.43
N LYS A 162 9.20 -4.52 -19.02
CA LYS A 162 9.60 -5.57 -19.97
C LYS A 162 8.95 -5.40 -21.33
#